data_AF-A0A7S1D2Z1-F1
#
_entry.id   AF-A0A7S1D2Z1-F1
#
_cell.length_a   1.000
_cell.length_b   1.000
_cell.length_c   1.000
_cell.angle_alpha   90.00
_cell.angle_beta   90.00
_cell.angle_gamma   90.00
#
_symmetry.space_group_name_H-M   'P 1'
#
loop_
_entity.id
_entity.type
_entity.pdbx_description
1 polymer ?
#
loop_
_entity_poly.entity_id
_entity_poly.type
_entity_poly.pdbx_seq_one_letter_code
_entity_poly.pdbx_strand_id
1 'polypeptide(L)'
;DWLMDWGNESTPLLVAGVDEEKDQSYFLAGVRGSSFRNVLFPLGDLRKSGEGKTVREIALHSKLPNATKRDSMGICFIGKRNFGEFIGQYLSDPPIRGNFVCVDTAEVVGEHRGSMHFTIGQGAKIGGSSQKWFVVGRASDDSSTVLVCGGTHHPALYADSL
;
A
#
# COMPACT_ATOMS: atom_id res chain seq x y z
N ASP A 1 21.88 12.10 22.45
CA ASP A 1 20.64 11.69 21.78
C ASP A 1 21.05 10.85 20.58
N TRP A 2 20.90 9.53 20.66
CA TRP A 2 21.54 8.56 19.74
C TRP A 2 21.15 8.75 18.26
N LEU A 3 20.02 9.43 18.00
CA LEU A 3 19.58 9.83 16.66
C LEU A 3 20.52 10.82 15.97
N MET A 4 21.21 11.68 16.73
CA MET A 4 22.12 12.68 16.17
C MET A 4 23.40 12.07 15.61
N ASP A 5 23.73 10.83 15.98
CA ASP A 5 24.92 10.13 15.49
C ASP A 5 24.70 9.51 14.09
N TRP A 6 23.44 9.43 13.63
CA TRP A 6 23.07 8.74 12.38
C TRP A 6 22.94 9.69 11.17
N GLY A 7 22.84 11.00 11.39
CA GLY A 7 22.69 12.01 10.35
C GLY A 7 23.74 13.12 10.46
N ASN A 8 24.03 13.80 9.35
CA ASN A 8 24.87 15.01 9.34
C ASN A 8 24.43 15.97 8.24
N GLU A 9 25.07 17.13 8.10
CA GLU A 9 24.71 18.14 7.10
C GLU A 9 24.76 17.64 5.64
N SER A 10 25.65 16.70 5.32
CA SER A 10 25.78 16.13 3.98
C SER A 10 24.79 14.99 3.71
N THR A 11 24.37 14.28 4.76
CA THR A 11 23.41 13.18 4.73
C THR A 11 22.44 13.30 5.90
N PRO A 12 21.42 14.18 5.78
CA PRO A 12 20.39 14.28 6.80
C PRO A 12 19.66 12.95 7.01
N LEU A 13 19.22 12.73 8.24
CA LEU A 13 18.41 11.59 8.63
C LEU A 13 16.92 11.87 8.34
N LEU A 14 16.24 10.92 7.73
CA LEU A 14 14.78 10.91 7.63
C LEU A 14 14.21 10.30 8.92
N VAL A 15 13.30 11.02 9.57
CA VAL A 15 12.59 10.56 10.77
C VAL A 15 11.09 10.47 10.50
N ALA A 16 10.40 9.63 11.27
CA ALA A 16 8.95 9.55 11.23
C ALA A 16 8.32 10.86 11.72
N GLY A 17 7.20 11.27 11.10
CA GLY A 17 6.41 12.40 11.57
C GLY A 17 5.69 12.11 12.90
N VAL A 18 5.31 13.16 13.62
CA VAL A 18 4.59 13.03 14.91
C VAL A 18 3.19 12.41 14.77
N ASP A 19 2.60 12.49 13.59
CA ASP A 19 1.30 11.91 13.27
C ASP A 19 1.47 10.50 12.71
N GLU A 20 1.42 9.49 13.58
CA GLU A 20 1.61 8.08 13.20
C GLU A 20 0.62 7.60 12.12
N GLU A 21 -0.62 8.10 12.12
CA GLU A 21 -1.62 7.72 11.11
C GLU A 21 -1.36 8.37 9.74
N LYS A 22 -0.53 9.42 9.71
CA LYS A 22 -0.24 10.23 8.52
C LYS A 22 1.25 10.33 8.21
N ASP A 23 2.09 9.54 8.88
CA ASP A 23 3.50 9.48 8.60
C ASP A 23 3.74 9.00 7.16
N GLN A 24 4.63 9.70 6.47
CA GLN A 24 4.99 9.42 5.08
C GLN A 24 6.44 8.96 4.93
N SER A 25 7.15 8.74 6.04
CA SER A 25 8.54 8.25 6.04
C SER A 25 8.69 6.94 5.26
N TYR A 26 7.69 6.05 5.32
CA TYR A 26 7.66 4.79 4.56
C TYR A 26 7.82 5.00 3.05
N PHE A 27 7.15 6.00 2.47
CA PHE A 27 7.26 6.31 1.03
C PHE A 27 8.61 6.94 0.67
N LEU A 28 9.28 7.54 1.64
CA LEU A 28 10.56 8.22 1.47
C LEU A 28 11.76 7.34 1.85
N ALA A 29 11.54 6.14 2.39
CA ALA A 29 12.59 5.26 2.90
C ALA A 29 13.63 4.84 1.84
N GLY A 30 13.25 4.84 0.56
CA GLY A 30 14.17 4.55 -0.57
C GLY A 30 14.97 5.75 -1.07
N VAL A 31 14.71 6.96 -0.55
CA VAL A 31 15.40 8.18 -0.98
C VAL A 31 16.74 8.30 -0.24
N ARG A 32 17.80 8.63 -0.98
CA ARG A 32 19.13 8.81 -0.38
C ARG A 32 19.14 10.03 0.55
N GLY A 33 19.75 9.88 1.73
CA GLY A 33 19.83 10.96 2.73
C GLY A 33 20.35 12.29 2.17
N SER A 34 21.35 12.25 1.28
CA SER A 34 21.90 13.44 0.62
C SER A 34 20.88 14.24 -0.21
N SER A 35 19.80 13.60 -0.68
CA SER A 35 18.69 14.29 -1.37
C SER A 35 17.88 15.18 -0.43
N PHE A 36 17.96 14.98 0.89
CA PHE A 36 17.22 15.78 1.88
C PHE A 36 17.96 17.04 2.34
N ARG A 37 19.22 17.26 1.92
CA ARG A 37 20.05 18.39 2.36
C ARG A 37 19.38 19.76 2.22
N ASN A 38 18.57 19.93 1.18
CA ASN A 38 17.87 21.17 0.88
C ASN A 38 16.34 21.00 0.90
N VAL A 39 15.85 20.04 1.68
CA VAL A 39 14.42 19.74 1.80
C VAL A 39 13.95 20.11 3.21
N LEU A 40 12.79 20.76 3.28
CA LEU A 40 12.13 21.06 4.55
C LEU A 40 10.81 20.29 4.64
N PHE A 41 10.55 19.69 5.79
CA PHE A 41 9.29 19.03 6.12
C PHE A 41 8.52 19.85 7.17
N PRO A 42 7.87 20.97 6.78
CA PRO A 42 7.27 21.92 7.72
C PRO A 42 6.07 21.37 8.49
N LEU A 43 5.59 20.18 8.12
CA LEU A 43 4.45 19.51 8.74
C LEU A 43 4.87 18.33 9.64
N GLY A 44 6.17 18.01 9.73
CA GLY A 44 6.66 16.82 10.44
C GLY A 44 6.28 16.79 11.93
N ASP A 45 6.24 17.98 12.56
CA ASP A 45 5.91 18.14 13.98
C ASP A 45 4.42 18.46 14.23
N LEU A 46 3.58 18.37 13.20
CA LEU A 46 2.16 18.69 13.30
C LEU A 46 1.28 17.48 13.04
N ARG A 47 0.30 17.29 13.91
CA ARG A 47 -0.82 16.38 13.64
C ARG A 47 -1.75 16.99 12.61
N LYS A 48 -2.33 16.15 11.77
CA LYS A 48 -3.30 16.56 10.75
C LYS A 48 -4.58 17.13 11.39
N SER A 49 -5.05 16.47 12.43
CA SER A 49 -6.24 16.79 13.22
C SER A 49 -6.11 16.19 14.63
N GLY A 50 -6.93 16.63 15.58
CA GLY A 50 -6.93 16.11 16.95
C GLY A 50 -6.60 17.20 17.97
N GLU A 51 -5.89 16.82 19.03
CA GLU A 51 -5.52 17.73 20.11
C GLU A 51 -4.31 18.61 19.75
N GLY A 52 -4.32 19.84 20.26
CA GLY A 52 -3.27 20.83 20.00
C GLY A 52 -3.45 21.56 18.66
N LYS A 53 -2.39 22.22 18.20
CA LYS A 53 -2.41 22.98 16.95
C LYS A 53 -2.19 22.06 15.76
N THR A 54 -3.18 21.95 14.88
CA THR A 54 -3.18 21.00 13.76
C THR A 54 -3.00 21.69 12.41
N VAL A 55 -2.61 20.90 11.39
CA VAL A 55 -2.49 21.38 10.01
C VAL A 55 -3.83 21.95 9.51
N ARG A 56 -4.96 21.31 9.83
CA ARG A 56 -6.29 21.77 9.40
C ARG A 56 -6.71 23.09 10.05
N GLU A 57 -6.44 23.26 11.34
CA GLU A 57 -6.76 24.51 12.04
C GLU A 57 -5.93 25.68 11.51
N ILE A 58 -4.64 25.46 11.26
CA ILE A 58 -3.76 26.46 10.64
C ILE A 58 -4.33 26.86 9.26
N ALA A 59 -4.72 25.88 8.44
CA ALA A 59 -5.29 26.14 7.12
C ALA A 59 -6.62 26.91 7.17
N LEU A 60 -7.51 26.56 8.11
CA LEU A 60 -8.79 27.24 8.33
C LEU A 60 -8.59 28.69 8.80
N HIS A 61 -7.74 28.88 9.81
CA HIS A 61 -7.40 30.21 10.34
C HIS A 61 -6.76 31.10 9.27
N SER A 62 -5.91 30.51 8.42
CA SER A 62 -5.25 31.21 7.31
C SER A 62 -6.14 31.37 6.07
N LYS A 63 -7.40 30.93 6.13
CA LYS A 63 -8.40 30.99 5.05
C LYS A 63 -7.91 30.37 3.74
N LEU A 64 -7.17 29.25 3.83
CA LEU A 64 -6.71 28.55 2.63
C LEU A 64 -7.90 27.85 1.93
N PRO A 65 -8.00 27.92 0.59
CA PRO A 65 -9.14 27.38 -0.15
C PRO A 65 -9.26 25.85 -0.06
N ASN A 66 -8.15 25.17 0.26
CA ASN A 66 -8.08 23.72 0.43
C ASN A 66 -8.24 23.26 1.89
N ALA A 67 -8.53 24.15 2.84
CA ALA A 67 -8.57 23.81 4.27
C ALA A 67 -9.55 22.67 4.62
N THR A 68 -10.67 22.58 3.90
CA THR A 68 -11.71 21.54 4.09
C THR A 68 -11.63 20.41 3.05
N LYS A 69 -10.67 20.47 2.12
CA LYS A 69 -10.55 19.49 1.05
C LYS A 69 -10.16 18.14 1.65
N ARG A 70 -10.81 17.06 1.19
CA ARG A 70 -10.42 15.69 1.52
C ARG A 70 -9.08 15.35 0.87
N ASP A 71 -8.28 14.55 1.56
CA ASP A 71 -7.02 14.03 1.05
C ASP A 71 -7.25 13.26 -0.26
N SER A 72 -6.26 13.35 -1.14
CA SER A 72 -6.20 12.47 -2.31
C SER A 72 -5.99 11.03 -1.85
N MET A 73 -6.71 10.10 -2.47
CA MET A 73 -6.59 8.65 -2.23
C MET A 73 -6.15 7.97 -3.52
N GLY A 74 -5.38 6.90 -3.40
CA GLY A 74 -4.83 6.16 -4.54
C GLY A 74 -3.48 6.69 -5.02
N ILE A 75 -3.00 6.15 -6.13
CA ILE A 75 -1.69 6.51 -6.71
C ILE A 75 -1.76 7.93 -7.28
N CYS A 76 -0.74 8.73 -6.96
CA CYS A 76 -0.58 10.08 -7.50
C CYS A 76 -0.69 10.08 -9.04
N PHE A 77 -1.34 11.11 -9.60
CA PHE A 77 -1.47 11.35 -11.05
C PHE A 77 -2.42 10.43 -11.84
N ILE A 78 -2.87 9.29 -11.30
CA ILE A 78 -3.83 8.41 -12.00
C ILE A 78 -5.28 8.92 -11.87
N GLY A 79 -5.61 9.60 -10.77
CA GLY A 79 -6.98 10.04 -10.46
C GLY A 79 -7.90 8.89 -10.04
N LYS A 80 -9.22 9.14 -10.03
CA LYS A 80 -10.23 8.14 -9.65
C LYS A 80 -10.54 7.21 -10.83
N ARG A 81 -9.70 6.19 -11.06
CA ARG A 81 -9.91 5.17 -12.10
C ARG A 81 -9.82 3.77 -11.51
N ASN A 82 -10.39 2.77 -12.20
CA ASN A 82 -10.20 1.37 -11.84
C ASN A 82 -8.73 0.99 -12.08
N PHE A 83 -8.03 0.55 -11.03
CA PHE A 83 -6.61 0.23 -11.12
C PHE A 83 -6.32 -0.94 -12.07
N GLY A 84 -7.19 -1.96 -12.11
CA GLY A 84 -7.04 -3.10 -13.01
C GLY A 84 -7.14 -2.70 -14.48
N GLU A 85 -8.11 -1.85 -14.83
CA GLU A 85 -8.22 -1.29 -16.18
C GLU A 85 -7.04 -0.38 -16.53
N PHE A 86 -6.55 0.39 -15.56
CA PHE A 86 -5.39 1.26 -15.76
C PHE A 86 -4.14 0.46 -16.09
N ILE A 87 -3.81 -0.58 -15.31
CA ILE A 87 -2.65 -1.43 -15.57
C ILE A 87 -2.77 -2.16 -16.92
N GLY A 88 -3.98 -2.61 -17.28
CA GLY A 88 -4.24 -3.25 -18.56
C GLY A 88 -3.88 -2.42 -19.79
N GLN A 89 -3.80 -1.08 -19.67
CA GLN A 89 -3.40 -0.20 -20.78
C GLN A 89 -1.89 -0.23 -21.06
N TYR A 90 -1.07 -0.73 -20.12
CA TYR A 90 0.39 -0.76 -20.24
C TYR A 90 0.96 -2.16 -20.48
N LEU A 91 0.11 -3.19 -20.42
CA LEU A 91 0.51 -4.55 -20.70
C LEU A 91 0.39 -4.82 -22.20
N SER A 92 1.47 -5.32 -22.80
CA SER A 92 1.49 -5.67 -24.23
C SER A 92 0.58 -6.85 -24.55
N ASP A 93 0.44 -7.77 -23.59
CA ASP A 93 -0.40 -8.95 -23.71
C ASP A 93 -1.66 -8.84 -22.85
N PRO A 94 -2.79 -9.38 -23.33
CA PRO A 94 -4.00 -9.45 -22.53
C PRO A 94 -3.75 -10.31 -21.28
N PRO A 95 -4.38 -9.98 -20.13
CA PRO A 95 -4.27 -10.79 -18.93
C PRO A 95 -4.60 -12.27 -19.17
N ILE A 96 -3.69 -13.15 -18.77
CA ILE A 96 -3.87 -14.60 -18.87
C ILE A 96 -4.85 -15.03 -17.79
N ARG A 97 -6.00 -15.59 -18.21
CA ARG A 97 -6.95 -16.21 -17.29
C ARG A 97 -6.31 -17.40 -16.60
N GLY A 98 -6.67 -17.61 -15.34
CA GLY A 98 -6.11 -18.69 -14.54
C GLY A 98 -7.04 -19.08 -13.41
N ASN A 99 -6.60 -20.05 -12.61
CA ASN A 99 -7.39 -20.68 -11.58
C ASN A 99 -6.98 -20.18 -10.19
N PHE A 100 -7.97 -20.11 -9.30
CA PHE A 100 -7.74 -20.12 -7.87
C PHE A 100 -7.63 -21.55 -7.38
N VAL A 101 -6.52 -21.89 -6.75
CA VAL A 101 -6.26 -23.23 -6.19
C VAL A 101 -6.13 -23.14 -4.68
N CYS A 102 -6.89 -23.97 -3.97
CA CYS A 102 -6.83 -24.07 -2.52
C CYS A 102 -5.50 -24.71 -2.10
N VAL A 103 -4.76 -24.06 -1.19
CA VAL A 103 -3.49 -24.61 -0.71
C VAL A 103 -3.62 -25.87 0.14
N ASP A 104 -4.78 -26.08 0.77
CA ASP A 104 -5.01 -27.24 1.64
C ASP A 104 -5.44 -28.48 0.87
N THR A 105 -6.27 -28.29 -0.17
CA THR A 105 -6.87 -29.40 -0.93
C THR A 105 -6.25 -29.60 -2.30
N ALA A 106 -5.45 -28.63 -2.79
CA ALA A 106 -4.97 -28.55 -4.17
C ALA A 106 -6.10 -28.51 -5.22
N GLU A 107 -7.34 -28.25 -4.81
CA GLU A 107 -8.49 -28.20 -5.71
C GLU A 107 -8.68 -26.79 -6.29
N VAL A 108 -9.21 -26.75 -7.51
CA VAL A 108 -9.64 -25.50 -8.14
C VAL A 108 -10.95 -25.05 -7.47
N VAL A 109 -10.91 -23.85 -6.88
CA VAL A 109 -12.05 -23.27 -6.16
C VAL A 109 -12.71 -22.11 -6.92
N GLY A 110 -12.12 -21.70 -8.05
CA GLY A 110 -12.69 -20.69 -8.93
C GLY A 110 -11.72 -20.23 -10.02
N GLU A 111 -12.14 -19.26 -10.83
CA GLU A 111 -11.34 -18.68 -11.91
C GLU A 111 -11.13 -17.18 -11.74
N HIS A 112 -10.08 -16.65 -12.36
CA HIS A 112 -9.79 -15.22 -12.39
C HIS A 112 -9.37 -14.71 -13.76
N ARG A 113 -9.44 -13.39 -13.91
CA ARG A 113 -9.10 -12.69 -15.17
C ARG A 113 -7.62 -12.40 -15.36
N GLY A 114 -6.77 -12.60 -14.34
CA GLY A 114 -5.33 -12.39 -14.45
C GLY A 114 -4.66 -12.35 -13.09
N SER A 115 -3.57 -13.09 -12.93
CA SER A 115 -2.88 -13.20 -11.64
C SER A 115 -2.29 -11.85 -11.16
N MET A 116 -1.98 -10.93 -12.08
CA MET A 116 -1.48 -9.59 -11.78
C MET A 116 -2.46 -8.68 -11.02
N HIS A 117 -3.76 -9.00 -11.01
CA HIS A 117 -4.77 -8.20 -10.31
C HIS A 117 -4.86 -8.48 -8.80
N PHE A 118 -4.02 -9.38 -8.29
CA PHE A 118 -4.10 -9.88 -6.93
C PHE A 118 -2.82 -9.64 -6.14
N THR A 119 -3.00 -9.23 -4.89
CA THR A 119 -1.93 -9.07 -3.90
C THR A 119 -2.11 -10.11 -2.80
N ILE A 120 -1.01 -10.59 -2.21
CA ILE A 120 -1.07 -11.49 -1.06
C ILE A 120 -1.90 -10.84 0.06
N GLY A 121 -2.73 -11.64 0.75
CA GLY A 121 -3.68 -11.19 1.77
C GLY A 121 -4.97 -10.58 1.23
N GLN A 122 -5.09 -10.34 -0.08
CA GLN A 122 -6.33 -9.82 -0.67
C GLN A 122 -7.42 -10.89 -0.65
N GLY A 123 -8.65 -10.50 -0.29
CA GLY A 123 -9.82 -11.35 -0.49
C GLY A 123 -10.06 -11.61 -1.98
N ALA A 124 -10.05 -12.88 -2.40
CA ALA A 124 -10.15 -13.29 -3.81
C ALA A 124 -11.55 -13.06 -4.42
N LYS A 125 -12.58 -12.89 -3.57
CA LYS A 125 -13.98 -12.62 -3.97
C LYS A 125 -14.51 -13.58 -5.04
N ILE A 126 -14.29 -14.86 -4.83
CA ILE A 126 -14.75 -15.93 -5.74
C ILE A 126 -16.28 -16.01 -5.70
N GLY A 127 -16.92 -15.81 -6.84
CA GLY A 127 -18.39 -15.86 -6.97
C GLY A 127 -18.94 -17.26 -6.68
N GLY A 128 -20.10 -17.33 -6.03
CA GLY A 128 -20.76 -18.61 -5.70
C GLY A 128 -20.16 -19.39 -4.53
N SER A 129 -19.01 -18.96 -4.00
CA SER A 129 -18.43 -19.55 -2.79
C SER A 129 -19.09 -19.00 -1.53
N SER A 130 -19.57 -19.88 -0.65
CA SER A 130 -20.01 -19.52 0.70
C SER A 130 -18.84 -19.15 1.62
N GLN A 131 -17.66 -19.70 1.33
CA GLN A 131 -16.41 -19.43 2.04
C GLN A 131 -15.70 -18.19 1.49
N LYS A 132 -15.11 -17.40 2.40
CA LYS A 132 -14.20 -16.31 2.04
C LYS A 132 -12.80 -16.86 1.78
N TRP A 133 -12.31 -16.60 0.58
CA TRP A 133 -10.97 -16.99 0.13
C TRP A 133 -10.02 -15.79 0.14
N PHE A 134 -8.78 -16.03 0.53
CA PHE A 134 -7.70 -15.04 0.59
C PHE A 134 -6.50 -15.51 -0.20
N VAL A 135 -5.86 -14.61 -0.93
CA VAL A 135 -4.69 -14.90 -1.78
C VAL A 135 -3.47 -15.12 -0.90
N VAL A 136 -2.78 -16.25 -1.06
CA VAL A 136 -1.54 -16.54 -0.33
C VAL A 136 -0.31 -16.37 -1.22
N GLY A 137 -0.46 -16.52 -2.53
CA GLY A 137 0.67 -16.42 -3.45
C GLY A 137 0.32 -16.83 -4.87
N ARG A 138 1.36 -17.07 -5.67
CA ARG A 138 1.28 -17.63 -7.03
C ARG A 138 2.00 -18.96 -7.03
N ALA A 139 1.55 -19.90 -7.86
CA ALA A 139 2.25 -21.17 -8.01
C ALA A 139 3.63 -20.92 -8.66
N SER A 140 4.64 -21.66 -8.21
CA SER A 140 6.03 -21.48 -8.68
C SER A 140 6.25 -22.02 -10.09
N ASP A 141 5.49 -23.03 -10.47
CA ASP A 141 5.52 -23.72 -11.76
C ASP A 141 4.54 -23.13 -12.78
N ASP A 142 3.46 -22.49 -12.31
CA ASP A 142 2.48 -21.79 -13.16
C ASP A 142 2.11 -20.42 -12.58
N SER A 143 2.70 -19.37 -13.17
CA SER A 143 2.43 -17.98 -12.79
C SER A 143 0.99 -17.50 -13.06
N SER A 144 0.20 -18.26 -13.84
CA SER A 144 -1.21 -17.97 -14.07
C SER A 144 -2.09 -18.48 -12.92
N THR A 145 -1.61 -19.42 -12.11
CA THR A 145 -2.34 -19.97 -10.96
C THR A 145 -2.13 -19.12 -9.71
N VAL A 146 -3.24 -18.70 -9.10
CA VAL A 146 -3.24 -17.97 -7.83
C VAL A 146 -3.64 -18.92 -6.70
N LEU A 147 -2.76 -19.03 -5.71
CA LEU A 147 -2.99 -19.85 -4.54
C LEU A 147 -3.85 -19.10 -3.53
N VAL A 148 -4.85 -19.78 -2.95
CA VAL A 148 -5.78 -19.21 -1.97
C VAL A 148 -5.97 -20.12 -0.76
N CYS A 149 -6.36 -19.52 0.37
CA CYS A 149 -6.73 -20.22 1.60
C CYS A 149 -8.09 -19.75 2.13
N GLY A 150 -8.69 -20.58 2.99
CA GLY A 150 -9.92 -20.25 3.69
C GLY A 150 -9.69 -19.35 4.91
N GLY A 151 -10.47 -18.26 5.01
CA GLY A 151 -10.45 -17.39 6.19
C GLY A 151 -9.21 -16.49 6.31
N THR A 152 -9.19 -15.64 7.35
CA THR A 152 -8.19 -14.56 7.52
C THR A 152 -7.00 -14.93 8.41
N HIS A 153 -7.03 -16.09 9.06
CA HIS A 153 -6.03 -16.52 10.04
C HIS A 153 -5.33 -17.81 9.61
N HIS A 154 -5.30 -18.07 8.31
CA HIS A 154 -4.66 -19.27 7.79
C HIS A 154 -3.13 -19.19 7.95
N PRO A 155 -2.43 -20.25 8.40
CA PRO A 155 -0.97 -20.25 8.57
C PRO A 155 -0.20 -19.76 7.33
N ALA A 156 -0.69 -20.09 6.14
CA ALA A 156 -0.08 -19.67 4.87
C ALA A 156 -0.15 -18.15 4.59
N LEU A 157 -0.86 -17.36 5.40
CA LEU A 157 -0.85 -15.89 5.33
C LEU A 157 0.21 -15.25 6.22
N TYR A 158 0.89 -16.02 7.07
CA TYR A 158 1.91 -15.54 8.00
C TYR A 158 3.31 -15.89 7.50
N ALA A 159 4.27 -15.05 7.84
CA ALA A 159 5.68 -15.27 7.58
C ALA A 159 6.49 -14.85 8.81
N ASP A 160 7.51 -15.64 9.15
CA ASP A 160 8.38 -15.38 10.31
C ASP A 160 9.58 -14.47 9.95
N SER A 161 9.73 -14.13 8.67
CA SER A 161 10.73 -13.19 8.15
C SER A 161 10.24 -12.47 6.90
N LEU A 162 10.79 -11.29 6.64
CA LEU A 162 10.61 -10.52 5.40
C LEU A 162 11.47 -11.07 4.26
#